data_AF-A0A5K0Y404-F1
#
_entry.id   AF-A0A5K0Y404-F1
#
_cell.length_a   1.000
_cell.length_b   1.000
_cell.length_c   1.000
_cell.angle_alpha   90.00
_cell.angle_beta   90.00
_cell.angle_gamma   90.00
#
_symmetry.space_group_name_H-M   'P 1'
#
loop_
_entity.id
_entity.type
_entity.pdbx_description
1 polymer ?
#
loop_
_entity_poly.entity_id
_entity_poly.type
_entity_poly.pdbx_seq_one_letter_code
_entity_poly.pdbx_strand_id
1 'polypeptide(L)' 'ATLAPPVKGKMMKGLFICYSVVVTTFFSVAVSGYWAFGNKSQGSILSNFMVQGQPPLLPRSFLFFTYLCTLLQVVAVVV' A
#
# COMPACT_ATOMS: atom_id res chain seq x y z
N ALA A 1 14.74 27.61 7.95
CA ALA A 1 13.59 27.28 8.81
C ALA A 1 12.64 28.46 8.80
N THR A 2 11.41 28.27 8.32
CA THR A 2 10.48 29.35 7.98
C THR A 2 9.86 29.97 9.24
N LEU A 3 10.00 31.29 9.38
CA LEU A 3 9.68 32.11 10.56
C LEU A 3 8.20 32.52 10.70
N ALA A 4 7.26 31.81 10.05
CA ALA A 4 5.85 32.19 10.06
C ALA A 4 5.00 31.16 10.84
N PRO A 5 4.19 31.58 11.84
CA PRO A 5 3.33 30.66 12.57
C PRO A 5 2.35 29.99 11.59
N PRO A 6 2.13 28.66 11.71
CA PRO A 6 1.29 27.92 10.78
C PRO A 6 -0.12 28.51 10.77
N VAL A 7 -0.61 28.81 9.56
CA VAL A 7 -1.98 29.30 9.33
C VAL A 7 -2.99 28.23 9.76
N LYS A 8 -3.44 28.34 11.02
CA LYS A 8 -4.21 27.34 11.79
C LYS A 8 -5.39 26.71 11.05
N GLY A 9 -6.02 27.44 10.13
CA GLY A 9 -7.16 26.96 9.32
C GLY A 9 -6.81 26.27 7.98
N LYS A 10 -5.67 26.58 7.35
CA LYS A 10 -5.28 25.92 6.08
C LYS A 10 -4.60 24.57 6.32
N MET A 11 -3.97 24.39 7.48
CA MET A 11 -3.22 23.17 7.82
C MET A 11 -4.13 21.95 8.04
N MET A 12 -5.31 22.13 8.63
CA MET A 12 -6.29 21.06 8.86
C MET A 12 -6.88 20.49 7.56
N LYS A 13 -7.07 21.34 6.54
CA LYS A 13 -7.56 20.89 5.22
C LYS A 13 -6.54 19.99 4.53
N GLY A 14 -5.26 20.36 4.57
CA GLY A 14 -4.18 19.54 4.02
C GLY A 14 -4.07 18.18 4.72
N LEU A 15 -4.24 18.15 6.04
CA LEU A 15 -4.26 16.90 6.80
C LEU A 15 -5.44 15.99 6.38
N PHE A 16 -6.64 16.55 6.28
CA PHE A 16 -7.82 15.79 5.88
C PHE A 16 -7.68 15.22 4.45
N ILE A 17 -7.14 16.02 3.53
CA ILE A 17 -6.87 15.59 2.15
C ILE A 17 -5.83 14.46 2.15
N CYS A 18 -4.73 14.61 2.89
CA CYS A 18 -3.70 13.57 3.02
C CYS A 18 -4.31 12.23 3.47
N TYR A 19 -5.08 12.24 4.57
CA TYR A 19 -5.73 11.02 5.05
C TYR A 19 -6.77 10.48 4.07
N SER A 20 -7.55 11.35 3.42
CA SER A 20 -8.53 10.89 2.42
C SER A 20 -7.86 10.15 1.27
N VAL A 21 -6.73 10.66 0.74
CA VAL A 21 -5.99 10.04 -0.37
C VAL A 21 -5.43 8.69 0.06
N VAL A 22 -4.83 8.63 1.25
CA VAL A 22 -4.32 7.38 1.85
C VAL A 22 -5.45 6.36 1.97
N VAL A 23 -6.57 6.72 2.62
CA VAL A 23 -7.71 5.82 2.80
C VAL A 23 -8.25 5.35 1.44
N THR A 24 -8.51 6.25 0.49
CA THR A 24 -9.05 5.86 -0.82
C THR A 24 -8.12 4.91 -1.57
N THR A 25 -6.80 5.07 -1.43
CA THR A 25 -5.83 4.24 -2.14
C THR A 25 -5.75 2.85 -1.51
N PHE A 26 -5.52 2.77 -0.20
CA PHE A 26 -5.36 1.48 0.48
C PHE A 26 -6.66 0.69 0.56
N PHE A 27 -7.79 1.35 0.82
CA PHE A 27 -9.08 0.68 0.95
C PHE A 27 -9.60 0.16 -0.39
N SER A 28 -9.37 0.88 -1.50
CA SER A 28 -9.73 0.38 -2.84
C SER A 28 -8.97 -0.90 -3.20
N VAL A 29 -7.68 -0.97 -2.88
CA VAL A 29 -6.86 -2.19 -3.08
C VAL A 29 -7.33 -3.32 -2.15
N ALA A 30 -7.67 -3.03 -0.90
CA ALA A 30 -8.18 -4.04 0.03
C ALA A 30 -9.53 -4.63 -0.41
N VAL A 31 -10.49 -3.78 -0.83
CA VAL A 31 -11.81 -4.21 -1.31
C VAL A 31 -11.68 -5.06 -2.57
N SER A 32 -10.84 -4.64 -3.54
CA SER A 32 -10.61 -5.43 -4.76
C SER A 32 -9.88 -6.74 -4.50
N GLY A 33 -8.91 -6.76 -3.58
CA GLY A 33 -8.24 -7.99 -3.13
C GLY A 33 -9.21 -8.96 -2.46
N TYR A 34 -10.10 -8.46 -1.60
CA TYR A 34 -11.13 -9.28 -0.96
C TYR A 34 -12.16 -9.79 -1.98
N TRP A 35 -12.55 -8.98 -2.96
CA TRP A 35 -13.42 -9.44 -4.05
C TRP A 35 -12.77 -10.53 -4.93
N ALA A 36 -11.46 -10.43 -5.18
CA ALA A 36 -10.74 -11.36 -6.05
C ALA A 36 -10.45 -12.73 -5.39
N PHE A 37 -10.12 -12.74 -4.09
CA PHE A 37 -9.70 -13.96 -3.38
C PHE A 37 -10.66 -14.43 -2.27
N GLY A 38 -11.59 -13.56 -1.85
CA GLY A 38 -12.57 -13.86 -0.81
C GLY A 38 -11.94 -14.34 0.50
N ASN A 39 -12.53 -15.38 1.07
CA ASN A 39 -12.08 -16.00 2.32
C ASN A 39 -10.74 -16.77 2.20
N LYS A 40 -10.16 -16.86 1.00
CA LYS A 40 -8.84 -17.49 0.78
C LYS A 40 -7.69 -16.49 0.74
N SER A 41 -8.00 -15.19 0.85
CA SER A 41 -7.00 -14.12 0.85
C SER A 41 -5.95 -14.33 1.95
N GLN A 42 -4.72 -14.62 1.55
CA GLN A 42 -3.54 -14.63 2.40
C GLN A 42 -3.23 -13.22 2.94
N GLY A 43 -2.47 -13.15 4.05
CA GLY A 43 -2.10 -11.87 4.71
C GLY A 43 -1.36 -10.87 3.82
N SER A 44 -0.76 -11.33 2.72
CA SER A 44 -0.34 -10.48 1.60
C SER A 44 -1.06 -10.93 0.33
N ILE A 45 -1.67 -9.97 -0.37
CA ILE A 45 -2.35 -10.21 -1.66
C ILE A 45 -1.37 -10.84 -2.66
N LEU A 46 -0.09 -10.45 -2.60
CA LEU A 46 0.96 -10.96 -3.48
C LEU A 46 1.23 -12.46 -3.30
N SER A 47 1.08 -12.97 -2.07
CA SER A 47 1.22 -14.40 -1.77
C SER A 47 0.09 -15.24 -2.37
N ASN A 48 -1.10 -14.67 -2.59
CA ASN A 48 -2.20 -15.40 -3.24
C ASN A 48 -1.89 -15.75 -4.70
N PHE A 49 -1.04 -14.96 -5.36
CA PHE A 49 -0.60 -15.24 -6.74
C PHE A 49 0.55 -16.26 -6.82
N MET A 50 1.11 -16.66 -5.68
CA MET A 50 2.18 -17.63 -5.55
C MET A 50 1.59 -18.97 -5.06
N VAL A 51 1.06 -19.75 -5.99
CA VAL A 51 0.49 -21.08 -5.68
C VAL A 51 1.61 -22.07 -5.36
N GLN A 52 1.55 -22.71 -4.19
CA GLN A 52 2.52 -23.74 -3.83
C GLN A 52 2.49 -24.90 -4.85
N GLY A 53 3.63 -25.17 -5.48
CA GLY A 53 3.79 -26.27 -6.43
C GLY A 53 3.43 -25.97 -7.89
N GLN A 54 3.03 -24.74 -8.23
CA GLN A 54 2.76 -24.32 -9.62
C GLN A 54 3.53 -23.05 -10.00
N PRO A 55 3.77 -22.80 -11.31
CA PRO A 55 4.34 -21.54 -11.74
C PRO A 55 3.44 -20.37 -11.29
N PRO A 56 4.03 -19.26 -10.82
CA PRO A 56 3.27 -18.13 -10.30
C PRO A 56 2.38 -17.54 -11.40
N LEU A 57 1.19 -17.08 -11.00
CA LEU A 57 0.22 -16.47 -11.91
C LEU A 57 0.71 -15.12 -12.47
N LEU A 58 1.70 -14.51 -11.81
CA LEU A 58 2.38 -13.30 -12.27
C LEU A 58 3.84 -13.58 -12.69
N PRO A 59 4.39 -12.75 -13.60
CA PRO A 59 5.82 -12.79 -13.93
C PRO A 59 6.69 -12.67 -12.67
N ARG A 60 7.69 -13.54 -12.56
CA ARG A 60 8.62 -13.56 -11.42
C ARG A 60 9.30 -12.21 -11.18
N SER A 61 9.68 -11.51 -12.25
CA SER A 61 10.32 -10.19 -12.17
C SER A 61 9.40 -9.14 -11.56
N PHE A 62 8.10 -9.20 -11.85
CA PHE A 62 7.12 -8.28 -11.28
C PHE A 62 6.99 -8.50 -9.76
N LEU A 63 6.82 -9.77 -9.34
CA LEU A 63 6.76 -10.13 -7.92
C LEU A 63 8.02 -9.66 -7.18
N PHE A 64 9.21 -9.93 -7.74
CA PHE A 64 10.48 -9.53 -7.15
C PHE A 64 10.58 -8.00 -6.99
N PHE A 65 10.19 -7.26 -8.02
CA PHE A 65 10.18 -5.80 -7.98
C PHE A 65 9.24 -5.26 -6.90
N THR A 66 8.01 -5.78 -6.80
CA THR A 66 7.04 -5.34 -5.78
C THR A 66 7.53 -5.65 -4.37
N TYR A 67 8.12 -6.82 -4.13
CA TYR A 67 8.72 -7.15 -2.83
C TYR A 67 9.89 -6.23 -2.50
N LEU A 68 10.76 -5.93 -3.46
CA LEU A 68 11.87 -5.00 -3.27
C LEU A 68 11.36 -3.59 -2.88
N CYS A 69 10.38 -3.06 -3.61
CA CYS A 69 9.76 -1.78 -3.28
C CYS A 69 9.12 -1.79 -1.88
N THR A 70 8.47 -2.88 -1.49
CA THR A 70 7.84 -2.99 -0.16
C THR A 70 8.89 -2.97 0.95
N LEU A 71 10.01 -3.69 0.78
CA LEU A 71 11.12 -3.64 1.72
C LEU A 71 11.71 -2.24 1.82
N LEU A 72 11.90 -1.54 0.69
CA LEU A 72 12.37 -0.16 0.68
C LEU A 72 11.41 0.79 1.40
N GLN A 73 10.10 0.64 1.21
CA GLN A 73 9.08 1.42 1.93
C GLN A 73 9.15 1.18 3.44
N VAL A 74 9.30 -0.08 3.88
CA VAL A 74 9.43 -0.40 5.32
C VAL A 74 10.73 0.18 5.90
N VAL A 75 11.84 0.09 5.17
CA VAL A 75 13.12 0.71 5.58
C VAL A 75 13.00 2.23 5.70
N ALA A 76 12.28 2.89 4.79
CA ALA A 76 12.07 4.33 4.85
C ALA A 76 11.19 4.79 6.02
N VAL A 77 10.33 3.90 6.55
CA VAL A 77 9.47 4.21 7.71
C VAL A 77 10.18 3.96 9.04
N VAL A 78 11.13 3.01 9.09
CA VAL A 78 11.85 2.64 10.32
C VAL A 78 13.08 3.52 10.61
N VAL A 79 13.64 4.18 9.59
CA VAL A 79 14.75 5.16 9.69
C VAL A 79 14.22 6.54 10.02
#